data_AF-A0A7V9VW75-F1
#
_entry.id   AF-A0A7V9VW75-F1
#
_cell.length_a   1.000
_cell.length_b   1.000
_cell.length_c   1.000
_cell.angle_alpha   90.00
_cell.angle_beta   90.00
_cell.angle_gamma   90.00
#
_symmetry.space_group_name_H-M   'P 1'
#
loop_
_entity.id
_entity.type
_entity.pdbx_description
1 polymer ?
#
loop_
_entity_poly.entity_id
_entity_poly.type
_entity_poly.pdbx_seq_one_letter_code
_entity_poly.pdbx_strand_id
1 'polypeptide(L)' 'MSGFSSPSRDESPAQTVRTIGRLAQILIELRDEYAERPREDTMSQIEQCLDELVELRDELKAKLEHERDEA' A
#
# COMPACT_ATOMS: atom_id res chain seq x y z
N MET A 1 7.43 -37.07 -8.07
CA MET A 1 7.58 -35.67 -8.52
C MET A 1 6.19 -35.11 -8.82
N SER A 2 5.71 -34.19 -7.99
CA SER A 2 4.71 -33.20 -8.40
C SER A 2 4.83 -32.06 -7.39
N GLY A 3 5.75 -31.14 -7.69
CA GLY A 3 5.89 -29.91 -6.93
C GLY A 3 4.75 -28.98 -7.33
N PHE A 4 3.72 -28.91 -6.48
CA PHE A 4 2.74 -27.83 -6.55
C PHE A 4 3.43 -26.57 -6.01
N SER A 5 4.19 -25.89 -6.85
CA SER A 5 4.60 -24.52 -6.57
C SER A 5 3.38 -23.65 -6.84
N SER A 6 2.57 -23.37 -5.83
CA SER A 6 1.55 -22.31 -5.94
C SER A 6 2.28 -21.01 -6.31
N PRO A 7 2.00 -20.40 -7.47
CA PRO A 7 2.45 -19.05 -7.70
C PRO A 7 1.71 -18.14 -6.70
N SER A 8 2.47 -17.20 -6.13
CA SER A 8 1.99 -15.86 -5.78
C SER A 8 0.99 -15.64 -4.63
N ARG A 9 1.09 -16.37 -3.50
CA ARG A 9 0.46 -15.84 -2.26
C ARG A 9 0.94 -14.41 -1.94
N ASP A 10 2.18 -14.09 -2.31
CA ASP A 10 2.84 -12.79 -2.18
C ASP A 10 2.43 -11.71 -3.21
N GLU A 11 1.55 -12.01 -4.17
CA GLU A 11 1.11 -10.99 -5.16
C GLU A 11 -0.40 -10.74 -5.16
N SER A 12 -1.19 -11.38 -4.28
CA SER A 12 -2.65 -11.18 -4.30
C SER A 12 -3.06 -9.71 -4.04
N PRO A 13 -4.11 -9.18 -4.70
CA PRO A 13 -4.68 -7.85 -4.42
C PRO A 13 -5.00 -7.64 -2.94
N ALA A 14 -5.44 -8.70 -2.26
CA ALA A 14 -5.76 -8.67 -0.84
C ALA A 14 -4.54 -8.31 0.03
N GLN A 15 -3.31 -8.64 -0.37
CA GLN A 15 -2.11 -8.18 0.33
C GLN A 15 -1.84 -6.69 0.08
N THR A 16 -1.96 -6.22 -1.17
CA THR A 16 -1.82 -4.79 -1.50
C THR A 16 -2.80 -3.94 -0.71
N VAL A 17 -4.08 -4.37 -0.59
CA VAL A 17 -5.08 -3.69 0.24
C VAL A 17 -4.69 -3.64 1.72
N ARG A 18 -4.10 -4.72 2.28
CA ARG A 18 -3.62 -4.71 3.66
C ARG A 18 -2.45 -3.75 3.85
N THR A 19 -1.54 -3.66 2.88
CA THR A 19 -0.43 -2.71 2.91
C THR A 19 -0.92 -1.27 2.86
N ILE A 20 -1.88 -0.97 1.97
CA ILE A 20 -2.55 0.34 1.92
C ILE A 20 -3.15 0.69 3.30
N GLY A 21 -3.86 -0.26 3.93
CA GLY A 21 -4.45 -0.03 5.26
C GLY A 21 -3.41 0.29 6.33
N ARG A 22 -2.24 -0.37 6.31
CA ARG A 22 -1.13 -0.09 7.24
C ARG A 22 -0.52 1.29 7.02
N LEU A 23 -0.28 1.68 5.76
CA LEU A 23 0.26 3.01 5.44
C LEU A 23 -0.74 4.13 5.76
N ALA A 24 -2.04 3.92 5.51
CA ALA A 24 -3.07 4.87 5.91
C ALA A 24 -3.10 5.09 7.42
N GLN A 25 -2.88 4.04 8.22
CA GLN A 25 -2.76 4.17 9.68
C GLN A 25 -1.53 5.01 10.07
N ILE A 26 -0.38 4.78 9.44
CA ILE A 26 0.85 5.58 9.65
C ILE A 26 0.60 7.05 9.28
N LEU A 27 -0.08 7.31 8.17
CA LEU A 27 -0.42 8.66 7.72
C LEU A 27 -1.28 9.41 8.75
N ILE A 28 -2.24 8.73 9.40
CA ILE A 28 -3.06 9.31 10.46
C ILE A 28 -2.19 9.70 11.66
N GLU A 29 -1.25 8.83 12.06
CA GLU A 29 -0.33 9.07 13.17
C GLU A 29 0.60 10.26 12.88
N LEU A 30 1.16 10.33 11.67
CA LEU A 30 1.98 11.47 11.22
C LEU A 30 1.18 12.78 11.17
N ARG A 31 -0.09 12.73 10.73
CA ARG A 31 -0.99 13.89 10.74
C ARG A 31 -1.23 14.37 12.16
N ASP A 32 -1.48 13.46 13.10
CA ASP A 32 -1.69 13.80 14.50
C ASP A 32 -0.42 14.44 15.10
N GLU A 33 0.77 13.88 14.83
CA GLU A 33 2.05 14.48 15.25
C GLU A 33 2.25 15.87 14.66
N TYR A 34 2.05 16.05 13.35
CA TYR A 34 2.23 17.34 12.69
C TYR A 34 1.25 18.40 13.23
N ALA A 35 0.00 18.02 13.52
CA ALA A 35 -1.01 18.92 14.07
C ALA A 35 -0.65 19.39 15.50
N GLU A 36 -0.08 18.50 16.32
CA GLU A 36 0.39 18.85 17.66
C GLU A 36 1.69 19.67 17.62
N ARG A 37 2.63 19.29 16.75
CA ARG A 37 3.94 19.94 16.61
C ARG A 37 4.40 19.95 15.15
N PRO A 38 4.13 21.04 14.42
CA PRO A 38 4.55 21.17 13.04
C PRO A 38 6.07 21.12 12.89
N ARG A 39 6.56 20.17 12.09
CA ARG A 39 7.97 19.99 11.72
C ARG A 39 8.08 19.69 10.23
N GLU A 40 9.12 20.22 9.61
CA GLU A 40 9.42 19.96 8.19
C GLU A 40 9.64 18.46 7.96
N ASP A 41 10.41 17.81 8.82
CA ASP A 41 10.70 16.37 8.75
C ASP A 41 9.44 15.49 8.75
N THR A 42 8.44 15.84 9.57
CA THR A 42 7.15 15.12 9.63
C THR A 42 6.32 15.38 8.38
N MET A 43 6.36 16.60 7.83
CA MET A 43 5.71 16.90 6.55
C MET A 43 6.33 16.10 5.41
N SER A 44 7.65 16.01 5.33
CA SER A 44 8.33 15.19 4.31
C SER A 44 7.96 13.71 4.41
N GLN A 45 7.78 13.18 5.64
CA GLN A 45 7.29 11.81 5.85
C GLN A 45 5.84 11.64 5.40
N ILE A 46 4.98 12.64 5.62
CA ILE A 46 3.60 12.64 5.12
C ILE A 46 3.59 12.60 3.59
N GLU A 47 4.38 13.44 2.93
CA GLU A 47 4.51 13.47 1.47
C GLU A 47 4.97 12.12 0.93
N GLN A 48 6.03 11.55 1.50
CA GLN A 48 6.52 10.22 1.11
C GLN A 48 5.44 9.13 1.29
N CYS A 49 4.72 9.14 2.41
CA CYS A 49 3.66 8.17 2.67
C CYS A 49 2.51 8.29 1.65
N LEU A 50 2.17 9.51 1.23
CA LEU A 50 1.16 9.75 0.20
C LEU A 50 1.62 9.24 -1.17
N ASP A 51 2.88 9.43 -1.54
CA ASP A 51 3.45 8.89 -2.78
C ASP A 51 3.41 7.35 -2.80
N GLU A 52 3.80 6.70 -1.71
CA GLU A 52 3.72 5.23 -1.57
C GLU A 52 2.27 4.72 -1.69
N LEU A 53 1.29 5.45 -1.13
CA LEU A 53 -0.13 5.12 -1.27
C LEU A 53 -0.63 5.25 -2.72
N VAL A 54 -0.10 6.22 -3.48
CA VAL A 54 -0.42 6.37 -4.91
C VAL A 54 0.12 5.19 -5.71
N GLU A 55 1.37 4.78 -5.46
CA GLU A 55 1.98 3.63 -6.11
C GLU A 55 1.20 2.33 -5.84
N LEU A 56 0.86 2.07 -4.57
CA LEU A 56 0.10 0.88 -4.17
C LEU A 56 -1.32 0.86 -4.76
N ARG A 57 -1.95 2.03 -4.93
CA ARG A 57 -3.24 2.13 -5.61
C ARG A 57 -3.12 1.71 -7.07
N ASP A 58 -2.06 2.12 -7.74
CA ASP A 58 -1.87 1.82 -9.16
C ASP A 58 -1.47 0.35 -9.36
N GLU A 59 -0.66 -0.21 -8.45
CA GLU A 59 -0.41 -1.66 -8.36
C GLU A 59 -1.71 -2.46 -8.16
N LEU A 60 -2.56 -2.02 -7.23
CA LEU A 60 -3.84 -2.69 -6.96
C LEU A 60 -4.74 -2.71 -8.20
N LYS A 61 -4.82 -1.58 -8.92
CA LYS A 61 -5.59 -1.52 -10.17
C LYS A 61 -5.07 -2.52 -11.21
N ALA A 62 -3.75 -2.59 -11.39
CA ALA A 62 -3.14 -3.51 -12.35
C ALA A 62 -3.43 -4.98 -11.98
N LYS A 63 -3.35 -5.34 -10.70
CA LYS A 63 -3.65 -6.71 -10.25
C LYS A 63 -5.12 -7.08 -10.42
N LEU A 64 -6.04 -6.15 -10.12
CA LEU A 64 -7.48 -6.39 -10.30
C LEU A 64 -7.87 -6.50 -11.79
N GLU A 65 -7.21 -5.75 -12.66
CA GLU A 65 -7.38 -5.89 -14.11
C GLU A 65 -6.91 -7.27 -14.59
N HIS A 66 -5.74 -7.73 -14.14
CA HIS A 66 -5.24 -9.05 -14.45
C HIS A 66 -6.19 -10.18 -13.98
N GLU A 67 -6.68 -10.13 -12.74
CA GLU A 67 -7.63 -11.12 -12.22
C GLU A 67 -8.96 -11.14 -13.00
N ARG A 68 -9.41 -9.99 -13.51
CA ARG A 68 -10.62 -9.89 -14.34
C ARG A 68 -10.42 -10.53 -15.72
N ASP A 69 -9.24 -10.36 -16.31
CA ASP A 69 -8.94 -10.91 -17.64
C ASP A 69 -8.72 -12.44 -17.60
N GLU A 70 -8.41 -12.99 -16.41
CA GLU A 70 -8.28 -14.44 -16.16
C GLU A 70 -9.59 -15.14 -15.75
N ALA A 71 -10.66 -14.38 -15.48
CA ALA A 71 -11.97 -14.86 -15.03
C ALA A 71 -12.93 -15.20 -16.18
#